data_AF-A0A5C8SME7-F1
#
_entry.id   AF-A0A5C8SME7-F1
#
_cell.length_a   1.000
_cell.length_b   1.000
_cell.length_c   1.000
_cell.angle_alpha   90.00
_cell.angle_beta   90.00
_cell.angle_gamma   90.00
#
_symmetry.space_group_name_H-M   'P 1'
#
loop_
_entity.id
_entity.type
_entity.pdbx_description
1 polymer ?
#
loop_
_entity_poly.entity_id
_entity_poly.type
_entity_poly.pdbx_seq_one_letter_code
_entity_poly.pdbx_strand_id
1 'polypeptide(L)'
;MAGALAAFEPDAPVLVVSHFDADGLSAAAILIRALRQAGREADAFVVAKAESPWDPEVAARIATRAPGGLIVADLGTRPDPVLPGRPTLVIDHHVPTGEPEGAVTISGNGLDPEPTTALLAWWAAGALGDQADLLWLAAVGLIGDMAEGLDFPEMAEAQARWGKTALRDATALVNAPRRTAAADASPALRLLLGSDGPKRITKGEDADASALHAAKAEVRAAMEVAKRVPPAIGGDVALIVLDSPCQIHPLIAQQWRGRLKDKVVIAANVGYRPGWVHFAARSASGRDLIAFLAEHRPANADGRYGNGHAQATGGALRNADWNGFVRGLGFPKAEVEA
;
A
#
# COMPACT_ATOMS: atom_id res chain seq x y z
N MET A 1 21.62 -2.04 5.87
CA MET A 1 21.60 -0.82 5.04
C MET A 1 23.00 -0.36 4.63
N ALA A 2 23.90 -0.03 5.57
CA ALA A 2 25.24 0.49 5.25
C ALA A 2 26.04 -0.35 4.23
N GLY A 3 26.07 -1.67 4.40
CA GLY A 3 26.72 -2.58 3.44
C GLY A 3 26.12 -2.56 2.03
N ALA A 4 24.79 -2.41 1.90
CA ALA A 4 24.14 -2.30 0.60
C ALA A 4 24.46 -0.95 -0.07
N LEU A 5 24.47 0.14 0.69
CA LEU A 5 24.79 1.47 0.19
C LEU A 5 26.24 1.61 -0.26
N ALA A 6 27.16 0.80 0.26
CA ALA A 6 28.55 0.77 -0.19
C ALA A 6 28.70 0.28 -1.64
N ALA A 7 27.71 -0.47 -2.16
CA ALA A 7 27.66 -0.88 -3.56
C ALA A 7 27.03 0.18 -4.49
N PHE A 8 26.41 1.24 -3.94
CA PHE A 8 25.75 2.27 -4.74
C PHE A 8 26.78 3.27 -5.24
N GLU A 9 26.58 3.81 -6.44
CA GLU A 9 27.44 4.87 -6.98
C GLU A 9 27.36 6.11 -6.07
N PRO A 10 28.50 6.64 -5.56
CA PRO A 10 28.49 7.69 -4.56
C PRO A 10 28.02 9.05 -5.11
N ASP A 11 28.39 9.37 -6.35
CA ASP A 11 28.13 10.67 -7.00
C ASP A 11 26.79 10.72 -7.76
N ALA A 12 26.02 9.64 -7.73
CA ALA A 12 24.70 9.56 -8.37
C ALA A 12 23.59 9.46 -7.31
N PRO A 13 22.39 10.01 -7.59
CA PRO A 13 21.30 10.03 -6.63
C PRO A 13 20.80 8.61 -6.34
N VAL A 14 20.45 8.36 -5.08
CA VAL A 14 19.73 7.15 -4.68
C VAL A 14 18.26 7.32 -5.01
N LEU A 15 17.66 6.37 -5.72
CA LEU A 15 16.24 6.41 -6.01
C LEU A 15 15.48 5.45 -5.11
N VAL A 16 14.57 6.00 -4.31
CA VAL A 16 13.67 5.24 -3.45
C VAL A 16 12.36 5.01 -4.20
N VAL A 17 12.15 3.77 -4.66
CA VAL A 17 10.94 3.34 -5.36
C VAL A 17 9.98 2.78 -4.32
N SER A 18 8.80 3.38 -4.16
CA SER A 18 7.88 3.01 -3.10
C SER A 18 6.43 2.86 -3.55
N HIS A 19 5.66 2.15 -2.74
CA HIS A 19 4.22 2.20 -2.79
C HIS A 19 3.68 3.56 -2.30
N PHE A 20 2.37 3.76 -2.47
CA PHE A 20 1.69 5.04 -2.42
C PHE A 20 0.62 5.15 -1.30
N ASP A 21 0.61 4.21 -0.35
CA ASP A 21 -0.05 4.32 0.96
C ASP A 21 0.88 4.89 2.04
N ALA A 22 0.32 5.06 3.22
CA ALA A 22 1.00 5.55 4.41
C ALA A 22 2.26 4.76 4.76
N ASP A 23 2.29 3.43 4.59
CA ASP A 23 3.49 2.66 4.90
C ASP A 23 4.60 2.92 3.87
N GLY A 24 4.35 2.68 2.59
CA GLY A 24 5.31 2.98 1.52
C GLY A 24 5.76 4.44 1.46
N LEU A 25 4.85 5.40 1.62
CA LEU A 25 5.20 6.83 1.63
C LEU A 25 6.01 7.23 2.86
N SER A 26 5.70 6.69 4.04
CA SER A 26 6.51 6.92 5.24
C SER A 26 7.88 6.29 5.12
N ALA A 27 7.98 5.06 4.60
CA ALA A 27 9.24 4.39 4.32
C ALA A 27 10.11 5.24 3.38
N ALA A 28 9.53 5.73 2.27
CA ALA A 28 10.23 6.61 1.35
C ALA A 28 10.72 7.90 2.03
N ALA A 29 9.86 8.55 2.82
CA ALA A 29 10.23 9.76 3.54
C ALA A 29 11.35 9.52 4.56
N ILE A 30 11.32 8.41 5.30
CA ILE A 30 12.37 8.04 6.25
C ILE A 30 13.70 7.85 5.52
N LEU A 31 13.71 7.02 4.47
CA LEU A 31 14.92 6.68 3.73
C LEU A 31 15.54 7.91 3.08
N ILE A 32 14.74 8.74 2.41
CA ILE A 32 15.22 9.95 1.74
C ILE A 32 15.77 10.95 2.76
N ARG A 33 15.09 11.17 3.89
CA ARG A 33 15.55 12.09 4.92
C ARG A 33 16.85 11.61 5.57
N ALA A 34 16.94 10.33 5.91
CA ALA A 34 18.14 9.73 6.50
C ALA A 34 19.34 9.75 5.52
N LEU A 35 19.12 9.45 4.24
CA LEU A 35 20.15 9.53 3.20
C LEU A 35 20.66 10.97 3.02
N ARG A 36 19.75 11.96 2.96
CA ARG A 36 20.12 13.38 2.87
C ARG A 36 20.87 13.87 4.10
N GLN A 37 20.49 13.45 5.30
CA GLN A 37 21.25 13.72 6.52
C GLN A 37 22.67 13.12 6.49
N ALA A 38 22.82 11.96 5.85
CA ALA A 38 24.11 11.30 5.62
C ALA A 38 24.89 11.88 4.41
N GLY A 39 24.44 13.00 3.83
CA GLY A 39 25.12 13.68 2.73
C GLY A 39 24.96 13.00 1.36
N ARG A 40 23.94 12.14 1.19
CA ARG A 40 23.61 11.50 -0.10
C ARG A 40 22.44 12.21 -0.76
N GLU A 41 22.56 12.46 -2.06
CA GLU A 41 21.42 12.84 -2.89
C GLU A 41 20.44 11.67 -2.99
N ALA A 42 19.16 11.95 -2.74
CA ALA A 42 18.11 10.93 -2.75
C ALA A 42 16.78 11.52 -3.20
N ASP A 43 16.07 10.77 -4.04
CA ASP A 43 14.76 11.13 -4.60
C ASP A 43 13.77 9.97 -4.54
N ALA A 44 12.48 10.28 -4.64
CA ALA A 44 11.41 9.30 -4.65
C ALA A 44 10.92 8.99 -6.08
N PHE A 45 10.56 7.74 -6.30
CA PHE A 45 9.68 7.30 -7.38
C PHE A 45 8.49 6.55 -6.76
N VAL A 46 7.35 7.22 -6.63
CA VAL A 46 6.14 6.59 -6.10
C VAL A 46 5.37 5.97 -7.27
N VAL A 47 5.06 4.68 -7.18
CA VAL A 47 4.31 4.00 -8.25
C VAL A 47 2.87 4.51 -8.31
N ALA A 48 2.34 4.72 -9.52
CA ALA A 48 0.99 5.24 -9.66
C ALA A 48 -0.07 4.14 -9.53
N LYS A 49 -1.33 4.56 -9.50
CA LYS A 49 -2.50 3.67 -9.48
C LYS A 49 -2.41 2.62 -10.59
N ALA A 50 -2.49 1.35 -10.17
CA ALA A 50 -2.48 0.17 -11.03
C ALA A 50 -1.17 -0.10 -11.80
N GLU A 51 -0.12 0.66 -11.52
CA GLU A 51 1.23 0.42 -12.04
C GLU A 51 2.03 -0.50 -11.11
N SER A 52 3.04 -1.14 -11.68
CA SER A 52 4.03 -1.96 -10.97
C SER A 52 5.43 -1.51 -11.40
N PRO A 53 6.44 -1.47 -10.52
CA PRO A 53 7.79 -1.10 -10.93
C PRO A 53 8.41 -2.10 -11.92
N TRP A 54 7.87 -3.33 -11.97
CA TRP A 54 8.23 -4.38 -12.94
C TRP A 54 7.50 -4.28 -14.28
N ASP A 55 6.51 -3.39 -14.41
CA ASP A 55 5.91 -3.15 -15.73
C ASP A 55 6.96 -2.45 -16.63
N PRO A 56 7.20 -2.90 -17.88
CA PRO A 56 8.31 -2.41 -18.71
C PRO A 56 8.36 -0.88 -18.87
N GLU A 57 7.19 -0.25 -19.02
CA GLU A 57 7.07 1.21 -19.14
C GLU A 57 7.48 1.94 -17.85
N VAL A 58 7.18 1.35 -16.69
CA VAL A 58 7.51 1.91 -15.39
C VAL A 58 9.00 1.75 -15.11
N ALA A 59 9.55 0.56 -15.35
CA ALA A 59 10.98 0.30 -15.26
C ALA A 59 11.78 1.25 -16.16
N ALA A 60 11.30 1.53 -17.38
CA ALA A 60 11.93 2.50 -18.28
C ALA A 60 11.95 3.92 -17.67
N ARG A 61 10.83 4.40 -17.09
CA ARG A 61 10.80 5.71 -16.40
C ARG A 61 11.73 5.75 -15.20
N ILE A 62 11.85 4.67 -14.43
CA ILE A 62 12.81 4.54 -13.33
C ILE A 62 14.24 4.63 -13.87
N ALA A 63 14.55 3.91 -14.95
CA ALA A 63 15.87 3.93 -15.60
C ALA A 63 16.28 5.31 -16.11
N THR A 64 15.34 6.12 -16.63
CA THR A 64 15.65 7.50 -17.07
C THR A 64 16.13 8.43 -15.96
N ARG A 65 15.94 8.06 -14.69
CA ARG A 65 16.47 8.80 -13.54
C ARG A 65 17.97 8.56 -13.31
N ALA A 66 18.57 7.59 -14.03
CA ALA A 66 19.97 7.18 -13.91
C ALA A 66 20.44 7.03 -12.44
N PRO A 67 19.73 6.23 -11.62
CA PRO A 67 19.99 6.19 -10.19
C PRO A 67 21.29 5.45 -9.86
N GLY A 68 22.10 5.96 -8.94
CA GLY A 68 23.34 5.30 -8.48
C GLY A 68 23.10 3.96 -7.78
N GLY A 69 21.89 3.76 -7.27
CA GLY A 69 21.35 2.51 -6.74
C GLY A 69 19.88 2.70 -6.40
N LEU A 70 19.16 1.58 -6.24
CA LEU A 70 17.73 1.61 -5.92
C LEU A 70 17.48 1.16 -4.48
N ILE A 71 16.55 1.82 -3.81
CA ILE A 71 15.88 1.24 -2.65
C ILE A 71 14.44 0.96 -3.06
N VAL A 72 14.03 -0.31 -3.06
CA VAL A 72 12.65 -0.73 -3.32
C VAL A 72 11.97 -0.96 -1.98
N ALA A 73 10.93 -0.18 -1.68
CA ALA A 73 10.24 -0.21 -0.40
C ALA A 73 8.74 -0.50 -0.59
N ASP A 74 8.23 -1.50 0.13
CA ASP A 74 6.79 -1.75 0.29
C ASP A 74 6.05 -2.20 -0.99
N LEU A 75 6.73 -2.95 -1.87
CA LEU A 75 6.22 -3.30 -3.21
C LEU A 75 6.11 -4.80 -3.47
N GLY A 76 6.44 -5.61 -2.48
CA GLY A 76 6.66 -7.04 -2.57
C GLY A 76 8.13 -7.39 -2.87
N THR A 77 8.59 -8.51 -2.32
CA THR A 77 9.88 -9.13 -2.69
C THR A 77 9.65 -10.21 -3.75
N ARG A 78 10.40 -10.13 -4.86
CA ARG A 78 10.20 -10.93 -6.08
C ARG A 78 11.54 -11.32 -6.70
N PRO A 79 11.62 -12.40 -7.50
CA PRO A 79 12.88 -12.81 -8.12
C PRO A 79 13.36 -11.85 -9.22
N ASP A 80 12.43 -11.19 -9.90
CA ASP A 80 12.75 -10.24 -10.96
C ASP A 80 13.30 -8.93 -10.39
N PRO A 81 14.50 -8.46 -10.78
CA PRO A 81 14.99 -7.14 -10.38
C PRO A 81 14.21 -6.04 -11.12
N VAL A 82 13.97 -4.90 -10.46
CA VAL A 82 13.33 -3.73 -11.08
C VAL A 82 14.21 -3.16 -12.20
N LEU A 83 15.51 -2.99 -11.94
CA LEU A 83 16.52 -2.62 -12.93
C LEU A 83 17.68 -3.64 -12.88
N PRO A 84 17.74 -4.61 -13.80
CA PRO A 84 18.83 -5.58 -13.88
C PRO A 84 20.21 -4.90 -13.90
N GLY A 85 21.15 -5.42 -13.11
CA GLY A 85 22.53 -4.91 -13.03
C GLY A 85 22.71 -3.63 -12.21
N ARG A 86 21.64 -3.03 -11.67
CA ARG A 86 21.74 -1.88 -10.75
C ARG A 86 21.73 -2.38 -9.29
N PRO A 87 22.71 -1.99 -8.45
CA PRO A 87 22.68 -2.32 -7.02
C PRO A 87 21.37 -1.91 -6.38
N THR A 88 20.75 -2.86 -5.68
CA THR A 88 19.39 -2.70 -5.15
C THR A 88 19.34 -3.15 -3.70
N LEU A 89 18.69 -2.34 -2.86
CA LEU A 89 18.27 -2.69 -1.51
C LEU A 89 16.75 -2.85 -1.51
N VAL A 90 16.23 -4.01 -1.14
CA VAL A 90 14.81 -4.23 -0.92
C VAL A 90 14.52 -4.13 0.57
N ILE A 91 13.50 -3.36 0.96
CA ILE A 91 12.99 -3.28 2.33
C ILE A 91 11.50 -3.56 2.27
N ASP A 92 11.06 -4.67 2.87
CA ASP A 92 9.69 -5.12 2.69
C ASP A 92 9.19 -6.04 3.82
N HIS A 93 7.90 -6.08 4.03
CA HIS A 93 7.23 -6.98 4.97
C HIS A 93 6.28 -7.99 4.31
N HIS A 94 5.98 -7.82 3.02
CA HIS A 94 5.12 -8.76 2.30
C HIS A 94 5.74 -10.16 2.21
N VAL A 95 4.86 -11.17 2.08
CA VAL A 95 5.29 -12.54 1.78
C VAL A 95 6.09 -12.57 0.48
N PRO A 96 7.36 -13.02 0.50
CA PRO A 96 8.20 -13.03 -0.69
C PRO A 96 7.71 -14.05 -1.72
N THR A 97 7.80 -13.70 -2.99
CA THR A 97 7.50 -14.59 -4.13
C THR A 97 8.76 -15.15 -4.79
N GLY A 98 9.93 -14.76 -4.27
CA GLY A 98 11.26 -15.18 -4.70
C GLY A 98 12.30 -14.20 -4.17
N GLU A 99 13.56 -14.39 -4.56
CA GLU A 99 14.68 -13.56 -4.11
C GLU A 99 15.31 -12.82 -5.30
N PRO A 100 15.38 -11.48 -5.27
CA PRO A 100 15.91 -10.71 -6.39
C PRO A 100 17.42 -10.91 -6.54
N GLU A 101 17.86 -11.26 -7.74
CA GLU A 101 19.29 -11.46 -8.03
C GLU A 101 20.09 -10.17 -7.81
N GLY A 102 21.20 -10.29 -7.06
CA GLY A 102 22.13 -9.17 -6.84
C GLY A 102 21.60 -8.07 -5.91
N ALA A 103 20.43 -8.27 -5.28
CA ALA A 103 19.88 -7.34 -4.31
C ALA A 103 20.17 -7.78 -2.86
N VAL A 104 20.30 -6.81 -1.96
CA VAL A 104 20.27 -7.05 -0.52
C VAL A 104 18.83 -6.86 -0.06
N THR A 105 18.28 -7.82 0.68
CA THR A 105 16.90 -7.75 1.19
C THR A 105 16.90 -7.61 2.70
N ILE A 106 16.18 -6.61 3.22
CA ILE A 106 15.80 -6.47 4.62
C ILE A 106 14.31 -6.78 4.68
N SER A 107 13.97 -7.94 5.24
CA SER A 107 12.56 -8.37 5.32
C SER A 107 12.07 -8.47 6.76
N GLY A 108 10.85 -8.00 6.99
CA GLY A 108 10.10 -8.22 8.23
C GLY A 108 9.25 -9.49 8.23
N ASN A 109 9.02 -10.09 7.06
CA ASN A 109 8.14 -11.24 6.89
C ASN A 109 8.57 -12.41 7.80
N GLY A 110 7.63 -12.90 8.60
CA GLY A 110 7.85 -14.02 9.53
C GLY A 110 8.42 -13.63 10.91
N LEU A 111 8.58 -12.33 11.20
CA LEU A 111 8.79 -11.84 12.56
C LEU A 111 7.46 -11.78 13.33
N ASP A 112 7.52 -11.77 14.67
CA ASP A 112 6.36 -11.67 15.55
C ASP A 112 6.60 -10.62 16.66
N PRO A 113 5.86 -9.49 16.66
CA PRO A 113 4.94 -9.05 15.61
C PRO A 113 5.67 -8.71 14.30
N GLU A 114 4.99 -8.89 13.16
CA GLU A 114 5.53 -8.54 11.83
C GLU A 114 5.56 -6.99 11.68
N PRO A 115 6.75 -6.38 11.48
CA PRO A 115 6.87 -4.93 11.34
C PRO A 115 6.42 -4.47 9.96
N THR A 116 5.91 -3.24 9.85
CA THR A 116 5.63 -2.63 8.54
C THR A 116 6.93 -2.16 7.87
N THR A 117 6.88 -1.89 6.57
CA THR A 117 8.03 -1.41 5.81
C THR A 117 8.58 -0.09 6.36
N ALA A 118 7.73 0.84 6.81
CA ALA A 118 8.19 2.10 7.41
C ALA A 118 8.98 1.88 8.71
N LEU A 119 8.59 0.90 9.54
CA LEU A 119 9.35 0.56 10.74
C LEU A 119 10.69 -0.09 10.39
N LEU A 120 10.71 -1.02 9.44
CA LEU A 120 11.95 -1.61 8.91
C LEU A 120 12.89 -0.54 8.34
N ALA A 121 12.35 0.43 7.58
CA ALA A 121 13.09 1.54 7.02
C ALA A 121 13.71 2.43 8.11
N TRP A 122 12.99 2.67 9.21
CA TRP A 122 13.50 3.44 10.35
C TRP A 122 14.63 2.72 11.09
N TRP A 123 14.47 1.42 11.37
CA TRP A 123 15.56 0.61 11.95
C TRP A 123 16.78 0.56 11.01
N ALA A 124 16.56 0.36 9.71
CA ALA A 124 17.62 0.32 8.71
C ALA A 124 18.38 1.66 8.63
N ALA A 125 17.65 2.78 8.70
CA ALA A 125 18.20 4.13 8.69
C ALA A 125 19.05 4.44 9.93
N GLY A 126 18.85 3.74 11.05
CA GLY A 126 19.74 3.82 12.23
C GLY A 126 21.21 3.48 11.92
N ALA A 127 21.48 2.74 10.84
CA ALA A 127 22.84 2.50 10.36
C ALA A 127 23.53 3.75 9.79
N LEU A 128 22.79 4.84 9.57
CA LEU A 128 23.28 6.12 9.05
C LEU A 128 23.44 7.21 10.12
N GLY A 129 23.06 6.92 11.37
CA GLY A 129 23.12 7.88 12.48
C GLY A 129 21.85 7.86 13.32
N ASP A 130 21.70 8.83 14.22
CA ASP A 130 20.49 8.99 15.03
C ASP A 130 19.31 9.43 14.15
N GLN A 131 18.20 8.69 14.26
CA GLN A 131 16.97 8.90 13.48
C GLN A 131 15.74 9.07 14.39
N ALA A 132 15.93 9.38 15.69
CA ALA A 132 14.83 9.51 16.65
C ALA A 132 13.73 10.50 16.20
N ASP A 133 14.10 11.56 15.48
CA ASP A 133 13.16 12.56 14.97
C ASP A 133 12.29 12.06 13.81
N LEU A 134 12.63 10.92 13.20
CA LEU A 134 11.85 10.30 12.13
C LEU A 134 10.87 9.23 12.65
N LEU A 135 10.90 8.90 13.94
CA LEU A 135 10.07 7.84 14.53
C LEU A 135 8.56 8.03 14.27
N TRP A 136 8.09 9.27 14.20
CA TRP A 136 6.68 9.55 13.89
C TRP A 136 6.26 9.09 12.48
N LEU A 137 7.18 9.04 11.52
CA LEU A 137 6.93 8.50 10.18
C LEU A 137 6.73 6.99 10.23
N ALA A 138 7.57 6.28 10.99
CA ALA A 138 7.40 4.85 11.24
C ALA A 138 6.05 4.58 11.90
N ALA A 139 5.65 5.39 12.88
CA ALA A 139 4.34 5.29 13.51
C ALA A 139 3.18 5.52 12.53
N VAL A 140 3.31 6.41 11.54
CA VAL A 140 2.32 6.59 10.46
C VAL A 140 2.18 5.33 9.61
N GLY A 141 3.30 4.68 9.26
CA GLY A 141 3.25 3.41 8.52
C GLY A 141 2.63 2.28 9.33
N LEU A 142 3.03 2.13 10.60
CA LEU A 142 2.42 1.20 11.55
C LEU A 142 0.90 1.38 11.65
N ILE A 143 0.40 2.62 11.77
CA ILE A 143 -1.06 2.88 11.80
C ILE A 143 -1.71 2.58 10.43
N GLY A 144 -0.98 2.76 9.33
CA GLY A 144 -1.47 2.57 7.97
C GLY A 144 -1.82 1.13 7.64
N ASP A 145 -0.96 0.21 8.07
CA ASP A 145 -0.95 -1.18 7.62
C ASP A 145 -1.26 -2.21 8.71
N MET A 146 -1.02 -1.88 9.99
CA MET A 146 -1.25 -2.85 11.06
C MET A 146 -2.72 -3.04 11.41
N ALA A 147 -3.07 -4.29 11.70
CA ALA A 147 -4.28 -4.62 12.44
C ALA A 147 -4.20 -4.05 13.88
N GLU A 148 -5.34 -3.61 14.42
CA GLU A 148 -5.42 -3.15 15.80
C GLU A 148 -4.97 -4.26 16.77
N GLY A 149 -4.10 -3.92 17.74
CA GLY A 149 -3.73 -4.80 18.86
C GLY A 149 -2.32 -5.43 18.80
N LEU A 150 -1.50 -5.08 17.80
CA LEU A 150 -0.09 -5.44 17.78
C LEU A 150 0.74 -4.36 18.52
N ASP A 151 1.58 -4.79 19.46
CA ASP A 151 2.33 -3.91 20.35
C ASP A 151 3.78 -3.76 19.89
N PHE A 152 4.13 -2.59 19.37
CA PHE A 152 5.52 -2.16 19.16
C PHE A 152 5.92 -1.08 20.17
N PRO A 153 7.06 -1.22 20.87
CA PRO A 153 7.60 -0.16 21.73
C PRO A 153 7.71 1.20 21.02
N GLU A 154 8.10 1.20 19.75
CA GLU A 154 8.23 2.37 18.88
C GLU A 154 6.91 3.13 18.73
N MET A 155 5.78 2.41 18.64
CA MET A 155 4.46 3.01 18.58
C MET A 155 4.13 3.73 19.90
N ALA A 156 4.44 3.10 21.05
CA ALA A 156 4.19 3.72 22.35
C ALA A 156 5.02 4.99 22.55
N GLU A 157 6.31 4.95 22.18
CA GLU A 157 7.19 6.11 22.20
C GLU A 157 6.70 7.23 21.28
N ALA A 158 6.33 6.90 20.04
CA ALA A 158 5.79 7.87 19.10
C ALA A 158 4.49 8.52 19.62
N GLN A 159 3.59 7.72 20.18
CA GLN A 159 2.35 8.22 20.76
C GLN A 159 2.60 9.14 21.95
N ALA A 160 3.60 8.85 22.79
CA ALA A 160 3.99 9.71 23.90
C ALA A 160 4.54 11.06 23.41
N ARG A 161 5.34 11.06 22.33
CA ARG A 161 6.01 12.27 21.82
C ARG A 161 5.13 13.14 20.91
N TRP A 162 4.36 12.56 19.99
CA TRP A 162 3.58 13.30 18.99
C TRP A 162 2.06 13.21 19.16
N GLY A 163 1.59 12.35 20.07
CA GLY A 163 0.17 12.20 20.40
C GLY A 163 -0.57 11.22 19.49
N LYS A 164 -1.26 10.26 20.12
CA LYS A 164 -2.03 9.19 19.44
C LYS A 164 -3.03 9.72 18.41
N THR A 165 -3.84 10.71 18.76
CA THR A 165 -4.86 11.26 17.84
C THR A 165 -4.22 11.94 16.64
N ALA A 166 -3.16 12.74 16.85
CA ALA A 166 -2.48 13.43 15.77
C ALA A 166 -1.86 12.45 14.76
N LEU A 167 -1.24 11.37 15.24
CA LEU A 167 -0.70 10.31 14.38
C LEU A 167 -1.79 9.59 13.58
N ARG A 168 -2.91 9.23 14.21
CA ARG A 168 -4.04 8.57 13.52
C ARG A 168 -4.68 9.49 12.48
N ASP A 169 -4.89 10.77 12.81
CA ASP A 169 -5.47 11.73 11.88
C ASP A 169 -4.53 12.02 10.71
N ALA A 170 -3.23 12.16 10.97
CA ALA A 170 -2.22 12.32 9.92
C ALA A 170 -2.19 11.11 9.00
N THR A 171 -2.20 9.90 9.54
CA THR A 171 -2.23 8.66 8.75
C THR A 171 -3.46 8.61 7.85
N ALA A 172 -4.64 8.95 8.40
CA ALA A 172 -5.87 8.98 7.61
C ALA A 172 -5.84 10.01 6.47
N LEU A 173 -5.17 11.15 6.67
CA LEU A 173 -4.98 12.18 5.64
C LEU A 173 -3.94 11.75 4.59
N VAL A 174 -2.80 11.21 5.00
CA VAL A 174 -1.75 10.68 4.11
C VAL A 174 -2.29 9.56 3.21
N ASN A 175 -3.15 8.69 3.74
CA ASN A 175 -3.77 7.61 2.98
C ASN A 175 -4.96 8.03 2.13
N ALA A 176 -5.47 9.26 2.25
CA ALA A 176 -6.66 9.68 1.52
C ALA A 176 -6.43 9.76 0.00
N PRO A 177 -5.33 10.36 -0.51
CA PRO A 177 -5.13 10.53 -1.95
C PRO A 177 -5.08 9.22 -2.73
N ARG A 178 -4.43 8.15 -2.23
CA ARG A 178 -4.43 6.85 -2.93
C ARG A 178 -5.83 6.27 -3.20
N ARG A 179 -6.84 6.74 -2.45
CA ARG A 179 -8.23 6.29 -2.59
C ARG A 179 -9.07 7.16 -3.50
N THR A 180 -8.60 8.31 -3.94
CA THR A 180 -9.34 9.18 -4.87
C THR A 180 -9.34 8.61 -6.29
N ALA A 181 -10.09 9.24 -7.18
CA ALA A 181 -10.06 8.94 -8.60
C ALA A 181 -8.65 9.08 -9.21
N ALA A 182 -7.99 10.20 -8.87
CA ALA A 182 -6.68 10.59 -9.41
C ALA A 182 -5.51 9.81 -8.79
N ALA A 183 -5.66 9.37 -7.53
CA ALA A 183 -4.62 8.62 -6.82
C ALA A 183 -3.25 9.33 -6.72
N ASP A 184 -3.24 10.67 -6.69
CA ASP A 184 -2.02 11.46 -6.58
C ASP A 184 -1.53 11.55 -5.13
N ALA A 185 -0.51 10.74 -4.80
CA ALA A 185 0.13 10.74 -3.48
C ALA A 185 1.17 11.86 -3.28
N SER A 186 1.46 12.68 -4.31
CA SER A 186 2.54 13.67 -4.26
C SER A 186 2.39 14.69 -3.12
N PRO A 187 1.19 15.25 -2.83
CA PRO A 187 1.02 16.15 -1.69
C PRO A 187 1.35 15.49 -0.35
N ALA A 188 0.97 14.21 -0.18
CA ALA A 188 1.24 13.46 1.04
C ALA A 188 2.76 13.27 1.22
N LEU A 189 3.47 12.85 0.17
CA LEU A 189 4.92 12.67 0.22
C LEU A 189 5.65 13.98 0.54
N ARG A 190 5.29 15.10 -0.10
CA ARG A 190 5.90 16.41 0.17
C ARG A 190 5.72 16.84 1.63
N LEU A 191 4.54 16.60 2.20
CA LEU A 191 4.30 16.86 3.63
C LEU A 191 5.16 15.97 4.53
N LEU A 192 5.29 14.67 4.24
CA LEU A 192 6.12 13.76 5.03
C LEU A 192 7.62 14.11 4.97
N LEU A 193 8.10 14.54 3.80
CA LEU A 193 9.48 14.99 3.60
C LEU A 193 9.77 16.33 4.31
N GLY A 194 8.79 17.23 4.37
CA GLY A 194 8.95 18.61 4.85
C GLY A 194 8.34 18.91 6.22
N SER A 195 8.00 17.90 7.04
CA SER A 195 7.41 18.10 8.37
C SER A 195 8.22 17.46 9.48
N ASP A 196 8.20 18.05 10.67
CA ASP A 196 8.84 17.51 11.89
C ASP A 196 7.85 16.75 12.80
N GLY A 197 6.64 16.53 12.29
CA GLY A 197 5.59 15.79 13.01
C GLY A 197 4.21 15.90 12.35
N PRO A 198 3.21 15.19 12.91
CA PRO A 198 1.88 15.03 12.32
C PRO A 198 1.02 16.31 12.33
N LYS A 199 1.40 17.34 13.10
CA LYS A 199 0.60 18.56 13.25
C LYS A 199 0.48 19.36 11.96
N ARG A 200 1.55 19.43 11.16
CA ARG A 200 1.50 20.13 9.87
C ARG A 200 0.56 19.44 8.88
N ILE A 201 0.53 18.10 8.88
CA ILE A 201 -0.40 17.31 8.05
C ILE A 201 -1.86 17.54 8.48
N THR A 202 -2.11 17.62 9.78
CA THR A 202 -3.48 17.66 10.34
C THR A 202 -4.06 19.06 10.50
N LYS A 203 -3.22 20.08 10.67
CA LYS A 203 -3.61 21.46 10.95
C LYS A 203 -3.01 22.47 9.97
N GLY A 204 -2.22 22.02 9.00
CA GLY A 204 -1.67 22.89 7.98
C GLY A 204 -2.75 23.42 7.06
N GLU A 205 -2.55 24.63 6.56
CA GLU A 205 -3.45 25.32 5.63
C GLU A 205 -2.78 25.54 4.26
N ASP A 206 -1.59 25.00 4.05
CA ASP A 206 -0.91 25.05 2.77
C ASP A 206 -1.60 24.17 1.71
N ALA A 207 -1.15 24.32 0.46
CA ALA A 207 -1.75 23.65 -0.69
C ALA A 207 -1.72 22.11 -0.56
N ASP A 208 -0.65 21.56 0.02
CA ASP A 208 -0.53 20.11 0.17
C ASP A 208 -1.48 19.59 1.26
N ALA A 209 -1.56 20.25 2.42
CA ALA A 209 -2.50 19.89 3.47
C ALA A 209 -3.95 20.01 2.98
N SER A 210 -4.28 21.09 2.28
CA SER A 210 -5.59 21.29 1.65
C SER A 210 -5.94 20.19 0.65
N ALA A 211 -4.97 19.73 -0.14
CA ALA A 211 -5.15 18.62 -1.07
C ALA A 211 -5.50 17.31 -0.35
N LEU A 212 -4.88 17.01 0.80
CA LEU A 212 -5.24 15.82 1.59
C LEU A 212 -6.66 15.89 2.16
N HIS A 213 -7.09 17.06 2.63
CA HIS A 213 -8.45 17.26 3.09
C HIS A 213 -9.48 17.12 1.97
N ALA A 214 -9.18 17.66 0.78
CA ALA A 214 -10.01 17.49 -0.41
C ALA A 214 -10.12 16.02 -0.83
N ALA A 215 -9.00 15.29 -0.85
CA ALA A 215 -8.98 13.86 -1.11
C ALA A 215 -9.84 13.07 -0.11
N LYS A 216 -9.74 13.39 1.18
CA LYS A 216 -10.56 12.76 2.24
C LYS A 216 -12.05 13.05 2.05
N ALA A 217 -12.41 14.26 1.63
CA ALA A 217 -13.79 14.63 1.33
C ALA A 217 -14.36 13.88 0.12
N GLU A 218 -13.60 13.74 -0.97
CA GLU A 218 -13.98 12.96 -2.16
C GLU A 218 -14.27 11.49 -1.80
N VAL A 219 -13.33 10.85 -1.09
CA VAL A 219 -13.48 9.46 -0.66
C VAL A 219 -14.69 9.29 0.27
N ARG A 220 -14.92 10.25 1.17
CA ARG A 220 -16.10 10.25 2.04
C ARG A 220 -17.39 10.34 1.23
N ALA A 221 -17.47 11.22 0.23
CA ALA A 221 -18.65 11.35 -0.63
C ALA A 221 -18.93 10.03 -1.38
N ALA A 222 -17.89 9.39 -1.93
CA ALA A 222 -18.02 8.09 -2.59
C ALA A 222 -18.50 6.99 -1.62
N MET A 223 -17.98 6.96 -0.39
CA MET A 223 -18.42 6.02 0.65
C MET A 223 -19.88 6.22 1.08
N GLU A 224 -20.36 7.46 1.15
CA GLU A 224 -21.77 7.75 1.51
C GLU A 224 -22.78 7.19 0.51
N VAL A 225 -22.41 7.14 -0.77
CA VAL A 225 -23.18 6.46 -1.82
C VAL A 225 -23.05 4.95 -1.69
N ALA A 226 -21.80 4.45 -1.66
CA ALA A 226 -21.52 3.01 -1.70
C ALA A 226 -22.05 2.22 -0.50
N LYS A 227 -22.12 2.82 0.69
CA LYS A 227 -22.65 2.13 1.89
C LYS A 227 -24.14 1.80 1.80
N ARG A 228 -24.87 2.38 0.84
CA ARG A 228 -26.30 2.13 0.60
C ARG A 228 -26.54 0.97 -0.37
N VAL A 229 -25.51 0.48 -1.05
CA VAL A 229 -25.63 -0.66 -1.96
C VAL A 229 -25.87 -1.94 -1.14
N PRO A 230 -26.98 -2.65 -1.36
CA PRO A 230 -27.25 -3.89 -0.65
C PRO A 230 -26.38 -5.04 -1.17
N PRO A 231 -25.94 -5.98 -0.31
CA PRO A 231 -25.24 -7.18 -0.75
C PRO A 231 -26.20 -8.16 -1.43
N ALA A 232 -25.76 -8.75 -2.54
CA ALA A 232 -26.35 -9.95 -3.09
C ALA A 232 -25.78 -11.17 -2.34
N ILE A 233 -26.66 -12.05 -1.84
CA ILE A 233 -26.26 -13.24 -1.08
C ILE A 233 -26.38 -14.49 -1.95
N GLY A 234 -25.32 -15.29 -1.98
CA GLY A 234 -25.26 -16.58 -2.67
C GLY A 234 -24.41 -17.55 -1.87
N GLY A 235 -25.04 -18.57 -1.28
CA GLY A 235 -24.38 -19.50 -0.36
C GLY A 235 -23.68 -18.77 0.80
N ASP A 236 -22.36 -18.93 0.88
CA ASP A 236 -21.51 -18.31 1.91
C ASP A 236 -20.94 -16.94 1.49
N VAL A 237 -21.26 -16.48 0.28
CA VAL A 237 -20.71 -15.24 -0.28
C VAL A 237 -21.75 -14.12 -0.24
N ALA A 238 -21.30 -12.94 0.16
CA ALA A 238 -22.02 -11.69 0.04
C ALA A 238 -21.27 -10.77 -0.93
N LEU A 239 -21.86 -10.50 -2.10
CA LEU A 239 -21.27 -9.67 -3.15
C LEU A 239 -21.89 -8.27 -3.16
N ILE A 240 -21.05 -7.24 -3.08
CA ILE A 240 -21.43 -5.83 -3.20
C ILE A 240 -20.78 -5.29 -4.47
N VAL A 241 -21.58 -4.90 -5.47
CA VAL A 241 -21.09 -4.31 -6.71
C VAL A 241 -21.16 -2.79 -6.62
N LEU A 242 -20.01 -2.14 -6.81
CA LEU A 242 -19.80 -0.72 -6.69
C LEU A 242 -19.41 -0.14 -8.04
N ASP A 243 -19.78 1.11 -8.28
CA ASP A 243 -19.33 1.89 -9.42
C ASP A 243 -18.79 3.22 -8.91
N SER A 244 -17.47 3.32 -8.82
CA SER A 244 -16.80 4.54 -8.37
C SER A 244 -15.37 4.60 -8.90
N PRO A 245 -14.88 5.78 -9.32
CA PRO A 245 -13.46 5.94 -9.67
C PRO A 245 -12.54 5.87 -8.43
N CYS A 246 -13.09 5.98 -7.22
CA CYS A 246 -12.37 5.89 -5.95
C CYS A 246 -12.09 4.45 -5.52
N GLN A 247 -11.00 4.21 -4.77
CA GLN A 247 -10.65 2.90 -4.20
C GLN A 247 -11.42 2.62 -2.91
N ILE A 248 -12.74 2.52 -3.00
CA ILE A 248 -13.65 2.35 -1.84
C ILE A 248 -14.00 0.90 -1.53
N HIS A 249 -13.81 -0.03 -2.46
CA HIS A 249 -14.15 -1.45 -2.27
C HIS A 249 -13.50 -2.08 -1.02
N PRO A 250 -12.23 -1.80 -0.64
CA PRO A 250 -11.68 -2.41 0.58
C PRO A 250 -12.37 -1.89 1.85
N LEU A 251 -12.78 -0.61 1.86
CA LEU A 251 -13.47 0.01 2.99
C LEU A 251 -14.91 -0.52 3.12
N ILE A 252 -15.61 -0.68 2.00
CA ILE A 252 -16.96 -1.25 1.97
C ILE A 252 -16.94 -2.72 2.40
N ALA A 253 -16.00 -3.53 1.92
CA ALA A 253 -15.85 -4.91 2.35
C ALA A 253 -15.61 -5.00 3.87
N GLN A 254 -14.73 -4.16 4.41
CA GLN A 254 -14.45 -4.12 5.85
C GLN A 254 -15.67 -3.67 6.68
N GLN A 255 -16.46 -2.71 6.20
CA GLN A 255 -17.68 -2.27 6.87
C GLN A 255 -18.73 -3.40 6.92
N TRP A 256 -18.92 -4.13 5.82
CA TRP A 256 -19.88 -5.23 5.75
C TRP A 256 -19.42 -6.47 6.50
N ARG A 257 -18.11 -6.75 6.57
CA ARG A 257 -17.53 -7.83 7.39
C ARG A 257 -18.04 -7.80 8.83
N GLY A 258 -18.14 -6.61 9.44
CA GLY A 258 -18.65 -6.47 10.81
C GLY A 258 -20.14 -6.80 10.98
N ARG A 259 -20.91 -6.70 9.89
CA ARG A 259 -22.37 -6.94 9.85
C ARG A 259 -22.72 -8.37 9.42
N LEU A 260 -21.94 -8.93 8.49
CA LEU A 260 -22.15 -10.26 7.89
C LEU A 260 -21.06 -11.22 8.38
N LYS A 261 -21.08 -11.52 9.67
CA LYS A 261 -19.97 -12.22 10.36
C LYS A 261 -19.77 -13.67 9.88
N ASP A 262 -20.81 -14.28 9.34
CA ASP A 262 -20.85 -15.65 8.82
C ASP A 262 -20.54 -15.75 7.33
N LYS A 263 -20.27 -14.63 6.64
CA LYS A 263 -20.08 -14.58 5.18
C LYS A 263 -18.67 -14.21 4.77
N VAL A 264 -18.29 -14.68 3.58
CA VAL A 264 -17.22 -14.09 2.77
C VAL A 264 -17.80 -12.87 2.08
N VAL A 265 -17.35 -11.69 2.49
CA VAL A 265 -17.79 -10.42 1.92
C VAL A 265 -16.86 -10.03 0.79
N ILE A 266 -17.38 -9.93 -0.43
CA ILE A 266 -16.67 -9.42 -1.61
C ILE A 266 -17.28 -8.07 -1.99
N ALA A 267 -16.51 -7.00 -1.93
CA ALA A 267 -16.87 -5.74 -2.56
C ALA A 267 -16.09 -5.59 -3.87
N ALA A 268 -16.80 -5.42 -4.97
CA ALA A 268 -16.25 -5.36 -6.32
C ALA A 268 -16.57 -3.99 -6.94
N ASN A 269 -15.55 -3.24 -7.34
CA ASN A 269 -15.68 -1.93 -7.95
C ASN A 269 -15.37 -2.01 -9.45
N VAL A 270 -16.40 -1.82 -10.26
CA VAL A 270 -16.33 -1.83 -11.73
C VAL A 270 -15.90 -0.48 -12.30
N GLY A 271 -16.04 0.60 -11.53
CA GLY A 271 -15.71 1.98 -11.96
C GLY A 271 -14.28 2.41 -11.67
N TYR A 272 -13.47 1.59 -10.98
CA TYR A 272 -12.15 2.02 -10.50
C TYR A 272 -11.11 2.16 -11.62
N ARG A 273 -11.14 1.23 -12.60
CA ARG A 273 -10.24 1.19 -13.76
C ARG A 273 -10.99 0.63 -14.98
N PRO A 274 -11.05 1.34 -16.11
CA PRO A 274 -11.72 0.85 -17.31
C PRO A 274 -11.21 -0.52 -17.76
N GLY A 275 -12.13 -1.44 -18.10
CA GLY A 275 -11.81 -2.80 -18.53
C GLY A 275 -11.40 -3.77 -17.42
N TRP A 276 -11.50 -3.34 -16.15
CA TRP A 276 -11.16 -4.15 -14.98
C TRP A 276 -12.18 -4.01 -13.86
N VAL A 277 -12.36 -5.10 -13.11
CA VAL A 277 -13.07 -5.09 -11.83
C VAL A 277 -12.07 -5.29 -10.70
N HIS A 278 -11.99 -4.31 -9.81
CA HIS A 278 -11.14 -4.37 -8.61
C HIS A 278 -11.98 -4.79 -7.41
N PHE A 279 -11.58 -5.81 -6.68
CA PHE A 279 -12.35 -6.31 -5.56
C PHE A 279 -11.51 -6.52 -4.31
N ALA A 280 -12.17 -6.47 -3.16
CA ALA A 280 -11.62 -6.85 -1.87
C ALA A 280 -12.53 -7.91 -1.24
N ALA A 281 -11.90 -8.95 -0.70
CA ALA A 281 -12.57 -9.99 0.07
C ALA A 281 -12.22 -9.86 1.56
N ARG A 282 -13.23 -9.98 2.43
CA ARG A 282 -13.09 -9.89 3.88
C ARG A 282 -13.93 -10.97 4.54
N SER A 283 -13.44 -11.55 5.64
CA SER A 283 -14.17 -12.56 6.42
C SER A 283 -13.97 -12.33 7.91
N ALA A 284 -15.03 -12.56 8.69
CA ALA A 284 -14.96 -12.69 10.14
C ALA A 284 -15.20 -14.12 10.62
N SER A 285 -15.45 -15.06 9.71
CA SER A 285 -15.72 -16.47 10.05
C SER A 285 -14.46 -17.29 10.30
N GLY A 286 -13.28 -16.73 10.05
CA GLY A 286 -12.00 -17.45 10.11
C GLY A 286 -11.68 -18.25 8.83
N ARG A 287 -12.56 -18.23 7.82
CA ARG A 287 -12.29 -18.86 6.51
C ARG A 287 -11.03 -18.26 5.90
N ASP A 288 -10.14 -19.13 5.42
CA ASP A 288 -8.96 -18.71 4.66
C ASP A 288 -9.38 -18.21 3.28
N LEU A 289 -9.27 -16.89 3.09
CA LEU A 289 -9.64 -16.23 1.85
C LEU A 289 -8.63 -16.44 0.73
N ILE A 290 -7.36 -16.73 1.03
CA ILE A 290 -6.35 -17.03 0.02
C ILE A 290 -6.70 -18.38 -0.60
N ALA A 291 -6.96 -19.39 0.24
CA ALA A 291 -7.43 -20.69 -0.22
C ALA A 291 -8.75 -20.59 -0.99
N PHE A 292 -9.70 -19.78 -0.50
CA PHE A 292 -10.98 -19.54 -1.18
C PHE A 292 -10.80 -18.95 -2.58
N LEU A 293 -9.94 -17.93 -2.74
CA LEU A 293 -9.68 -17.35 -4.05
C LEU A 293 -8.91 -18.33 -4.95
N ALA A 294 -7.97 -19.11 -4.41
CA ALA A 294 -7.29 -20.14 -5.18
C ALA A 294 -8.26 -21.20 -5.74
N GLU A 295 -9.25 -21.64 -4.95
CA GLU A 295 -10.32 -22.56 -5.38
C GLU A 295 -11.16 -21.99 -6.54
N HIS A 296 -11.36 -20.67 -6.56
CA HIS A 296 -12.20 -19.99 -7.55
C HIS A 296 -11.38 -19.22 -8.59
N ARG A 297 -10.10 -19.54 -8.77
CA ARG A 297 -9.18 -18.79 -9.62
C ARG A 297 -9.62 -18.86 -11.10
N PRO A 298 -9.87 -17.72 -11.77
CA PRO A 298 -10.08 -17.70 -13.21
C PRO A 298 -8.84 -18.15 -13.98
N ALA A 299 -9.03 -18.83 -15.11
CA ALA A 299 -7.93 -19.42 -15.89
C ALA A 299 -6.86 -18.39 -16.32
N ASN A 300 -7.26 -17.16 -16.68
CA ASN A 300 -6.34 -16.10 -17.10
C ASN A 300 -6.06 -15.06 -16.02
N ALA A 301 -6.40 -15.35 -14.75
CA ALA A 301 -6.04 -14.47 -13.65
C ALA A 301 -4.52 -14.32 -13.57
N ASP A 302 -4.03 -13.08 -13.56
CA ASP A 302 -2.60 -12.79 -13.45
C ASP A 302 -2.16 -12.70 -11.97
N GLY A 303 -0.96 -12.18 -11.74
CA GLY A 303 -0.43 -11.94 -10.40
C GLY A 303 -1.18 -10.89 -9.59
N ARG A 304 -2.22 -10.24 -10.13
CA ARG A 304 -3.05 -9.26 -9.42
C ARG A 304 -4.29 -9.89 -8.79
N TYR A 305 -4.45 -11.21 -8.84
CA TYR A 305 -5.55 -11.95 -8.23
C TYR A 305 -5.10 -12.74 -7.00
N GLY A 306 -5.68 -12.41 -5.84
CA GLY A 306 -5.54 -13.20 -4.61
C GLY A 306 -4.30 -12.88 -3.77
N ASN A 307 -3.92 -11.60 -3.67
CA ASN A 307 -2.81 -11.16 -2.83
C ASN A 307 -3.31 -10.63 -1.48
N GLY A 308 -2.49 -10.71 -0.44
CA GLY A 308 -2.79 -10.20 0.91
C GLY A 308 -2.81 -11.29 1.98
N HIS A 309 -3.60 -11.10 3.04
CA HIS A 309 -3.66 -12.01 4.18
C HIS A 309 -4.90 -12.92 4.16
N ALA A 310 -4.86 -14.01 4.91
CA ALA A 310 -5.93 -15.01 4.99
C ALA A 310 -7.32 -14.44 5.34
N GLN A 311 -7.41 -13.30 6.05
CA GLN A 311 -8.69 -12.66 6.42
C GLN A 311 -9.00 -11.38 5.63
N ALA A 312 -8.06 -10.92 4.81
CA ALA A 312 -8.14 -9.70 4.04
C ALA A 312 -7.28 -9.81 2.78
N THR A 313 -7.91 -10.19 1.68
CA THR A 313 -7.29 -10.32 0.36
C THR A 313 -8.11 -9.56 -0.68
N GLY A 314 -7.71 -9.61 -1.94
CA GLY A 314 -8.40 -8.98 -3.04
C GLY A 314 -7.64 -9.16 -4.35
N GLY A 315 -8.07 -8.41 -5.34
CA GLY A 315 -7.38 -8.39 -6.62
C GLY A 315 -8.07 -7.54 -7.67
N ALA A 316 -7.55 -7.67 -8.88
CA ALA A 316 -8.16 -7.09 -10.07
C ALA A 316 -8.26 -8.15 -11.16
N LEU A 317 -9.42 -8.21 -11.81
CA LEU A 317 -9.66 -9.10 -12.95
C LEU A 317 -10.08 -8.26 -14.16
N ARG A 318 -9.69 -8.69 -15.36
CA ARG A 318 -10.25 -8.13 -16.60
C ARG A 318 -11.73 -8.52 -16.67
N ASN A 319 -12.53 -7.72 -17.37
CA ASN A 319 -13.98 -7.91 -17.43
C ASN A 319 -14.40 -9.34 -17.81
N ALA A 320 -13.77 -9.94 -18.81
CA ALA A 320 -14.04 -11.33 -19.21
C ALA A 320 -13.76 -12.36 -18.09
N ASP A 321 -12.63 -12.22 -17.38
CA ASP A 321 -12.27 -13.12 -16.28
C ASP A 321 -13.14 -12.89 -15.04
N TRP A 322 -13.53 -11.64 -14.78
CA TRP A 322 -14.50 -11.28 -13.75
C TRP A 322 -15.84 -11.98 -14.00
N ASN A 323 -16.35 -11.98 -15.23
CA ASN A 323 -17.60 -12.63 -15.58
C ASN A 323 -17.56 -14.14 -15.33
N GLY A 324 -16.43 -14.78 -15.65
CA GLY A 324 -16.20 -16.19 -15.30
C GLY A 324 -16.21 -16.42 -13.79
N PHE A 325 -15.51 -15.57 -13.02
CA PHE A 325 -15.43 -15.63 -11.57
C PHE A 325 -16.80 -15.52 -10.89
N VAL A 326 -17.57 -14.46 -11.18
CA VAL A 326 -18.86 -14.24 -10.52
C VAL A 326 -19.92 -15.25 -10.92
N ARG A 327 -19.87 -15.78 -12.15
CA ARG A 327 -20.74 -16.87 -12.59
C ARG A 327 -20.46 -18.15 -11.80
N GLY A 328 -19.18 -18.50 -11.61
CA GLY A 328 -18.76 -19.63 -10.77
C GLY A 328 -19.21 -19.49 -9.31
N LEU A 329 -19.29 -18.26 -8.80
CA LEU A 329 -19.82 -17.94 -7.48
C LEU A 329 -21.36 -17.87 -7.40
N GLY A 330 -22.08 -18.05 -8.50
CA GLY A 330 -23.55 -18.00 -8.53
C GLY A 330 -24.16 -16.60 -8.65
N PHE A 331 -23.41 -15.61 -9.15
CA PHE A 331 -23.85 -14.22 -9.34
C PHE A 331 -23.84 -13.78 -10.83
N PRO A 332 -24.59 -14.43 -11.73
CA PRO A 332 -24.61 -14.06 -13.16
C PRO A 332 -25.13 -12.64 -13.42
N LYS A 333 -25.90 -12.06 -12.49
CA LYS A 333 -26.38 -10.66 -12.57
C LYS A 333 -25.29 -9.63 -12.26
N ALA A 334 -24.12 -10.06 -11.81
CA ALA A 334 -22.96 -9.20 -11.51
C ALA A 334 -21.91 -9.21 -12.64
N GLU A 335 -22.23 -9.84 -13.78
CA GLU A 335 -21.41 -9.76 -14.99
C GLU A 335 -21.41 -8.33 -15.57
N VAL A 336 -20.30 -7.95 -16.20
CA VAL A 336 -20.07 -6.65 -16.84
C VAL A 336 -19.85 -6.81 -18.35
N GLU A 337 -19.90 -5.73 -19.11
CA GLU A 337 -19.55 -5.74 -20.53
C GLU A 337 -18.07 -6.14 -20.71
N ALA A 338 -17.81 -7.14 -21.55
CA ALA A 338 -16.50 -7.78 -21.71
C ALA A 338 -15.52 -6.92 -22.52
#